data_AF-A0AAV0TZ92-F1
#
_entry.id   AF-A0AAV0TZ92-F1
#
_cell.length_a   1.000
_cell.length_b   1.000
_cell.length_c   1.000
_cell.angle_alpha   90.00
_cell.angle_beta   90.00
_cell.angle_gamma   90.00
#
_symmetry.space_group_name_H-M   'P 1'
#
loop_
_entity.id
_entity.type
_entity.pdbx_description
1 polymer ?
#
loop_
_entity_poly.entity_id
_entity_poly.type
_entity_poly.pdbx_seq_one_letter_code
_entity_poly.pdbx_strand_id
1 'polypeptide(L)'
;MPLQDVFPLLQKELQAKTLKNSTIRQAVDSFYFYCAQEAEKKGLREAFRRQVLDYFNQKVFLYQDEEEAKPFVVGKSLNEAVFGSVIKLHLAGGDTEAAWRLINKLKRAVKDGAVKAKLHFRTLGPLLEHECRHNQFHNAYSRWQQLKQHDVEWTSAMEDVLVQMVIACVKHKNQQLKDSTEMSKIEASESHFHAQMTSLLHDLQLTCREVSSPNARRLVHAFHDANYVVKIVSSDAQMKLQCPSCGHALIKQGMSELERENMLTAIESRRSKVPPENAVKGYLKPFRDWLMLRHENFQLEHVAEEGKDGKLLHYVLDGPNIAYINQNFVAGTFRLDQVDAVAKELQAKGHLVSITMPAAYLVNKFVVRIRTKSFKALRRHGKFVTRERTPEEKAILARWQDADMIYSCRTDFLSDDLFWLYASVLMGHEGRVVTNDQGRDHVFALLNGYDSTSANARAQKNGKKSTVEMGTPADVASISMDLIARWKDMTTVNIEIEHDEVAYVARGDSTALMPIESVRLLQPQVFSRVPQATAPQHFHFPVADQANQNEHPNQGQNQRKRTRWLCAHLESSTKA
;
A
#
# COMPACT_ATOMS: atom_id res chain seq x y z
N MET A 1 34.46 -21.94 -15.77
CA MET A 1 34.78 -23.35 -15.48
C MET A 1 33.47 -24.11 -15.39
N PRO A 2 33.39 -25.35 -15.89
CA PRO A 2 32.24 -26.24 -15.67
C PRO A 2 31.91 -26.38 -14.17
N LEU A 3 30.63 -26.49 -13.83
CA LEU A 3 30.20 -26.59 -12.41
C LEU A 3 30.77 -27.83 -11.72
N GLN A 4 30.99 -28.93 -12.45
CA GLN A 4 31.58 -30.15 -11.91
C GLN A 4 33.04 -29.93 -11.46
N ASP A 5 33.78 -29.05 -12.12
CA ASP A 5 35.17 -28.75 -11.79
C ASP A 5 35.27 -27.74 -10.63
N VAL A 6 34.26 -26.87 -10.51
CA VAL A 6 34.15 -25.90 -9.41
C VAL A 6 33.78 -26.57 -8.09
N PHE A 7 32.97 -27.63 -8.13
CA PHE A 7 32.41 -28.25 -6.93
C PHE A 7 33.49 -28.80 -5.96
N PRO A 8 34.53 -29.55 -6.39
CA PRO A 8 35.62 -29.97 -5.50
C PRO A 8 36.38 -28.80 -4.85
N LEU A 9 36.57 -27.70 -5.58
CA LEU A 9 37.22 -26.50 -5.06
C LEU A 9 36.37 -25.87 -3.95
N LEU A 10 35.06 -25.78 -4.17
CA LEU A 10 34.12 -25.31 -3.16
C LEU A 10 34.12 -26.20 -1.91
N GLN A 11 34.15 -27.51 -2.09
CA GLN A 11 34.17 -28.47 -0.97
C GLN A 11 35.42 -28.28 -0.10
N LYS A 12 36.58 -28.05 -0.72
CA LYS A 12 37.85 -27.80 -0.02
C LYS A 12 37.79 -26.51 0.81
N GLU A 13 37.27 -25.42 0.24
CA GLU A 13 37.13 -24.15 0.94
C GLU A 13 36.14 -24.25 2.12
N LEU A 14 35.01 -24.92 1.94
CA LEU A 14 34.02 -25.11 2.99
C LEU A 14 34.53 -26.00 4.15
N GLN A 15 35.30 -27.05 3.84
CA GLN A 15 35.97 -27.89 4.84
C GLN A 15 36.99 -27.11 5.68
N ALA A 16 37.66 -26.11 5.09
CA ALA A 16 38.56 -25.21 5.81
C ALA A 16 37.84 -24.20 6.73
N LYS A 17 36.50 -24.24 6.84
CA LYS A 17 35.66 -23.38 7.70
C LYS A 17 35.82 -21.88 7.43
N THR A 18 36.08 -21.50 6.19
CA THR A 18 36.38 -20.11 5.77
C THR A 18 35.17 -19.27 5.39
N LEU A 19 33.93 -19.74 5.64
CA LEU A 19 32.66 -19.05 5.32
C LEU A 19 32.52 -17.64 5.94
N LYS A 20 33.34 -17.30 6.93
CA LYS A 20 33.43 -15.92 7.47
C LYS A 20 34.07 -14.93 6.49
N ASN A 21 34.81 -15.42 5.49
CA ASN A 21 35.40 -14.61 4.42
C ASN A 21 34.33 -14.24 3.39
N SER A 22 34.18 -12.94 3.11
CA SER A 22 33.18 -12.42 2.16
C SER A 22 33.32 -12.98 0.75
N THR A 23 34.55 -13.16 0.27
CA THR A 23 34.82 -13.63 -1.10
C THR A 23 34.40 -15.08 -1.28
N ILE A 24 34.68 -15.92 -0.28
CA ILE A 24 34.33 -17.34 -0.30
C ILE A 24 32.81 -17.52 -0.19
N ARG A 25 32.16 -16.74 0.67
CA ARG A 25 30.70 -16.68 0.76
C ARG A 25 30.06 -16.28 -0.59
N GLN A 26 30.60 -15.26 -1.27
CA GLN A 26 30.10 -14.86 -2.59
C GLN A 26 30.31 -15.95 -3.66
N ALA A 27 31.41 -16.72 -3.57
CA ALA A 27 31.66 -17.86 -4.45
C ALA A 27 30.65 -19.00 -4.21
N VAL A 28 30.31 -19.29 -2.95
CA VAL A 28 29.27 -20.26 -2.57
C VAL A 28 27.92 -19.83 -3.12
N ASP A 29 27.53 -18.56 -2.91
CA ASP A 29 26.27 -18.01 -3.43
C ASP A 29 26.19 -18.15 -4.96
N SER A 30 27.27 -17.78 -5.65
CA SER A 30 27.35 -17.85 -7.11
C SER A 30 27.26 -19.28 -7.61
N PHE A 31 27.95 -20.22 -6.96
CA PHE A 31 27.91 -21.64 -7.33
C PHE A 31 26.49 -22.20 -7.26
N TYR A 32 25.79 -22.03 -6.14
CA TYR A 32 24.42 -22.52 -6.00
C TYR A 32 23.46 -21.83 -6.96
N PHE A 33 23.64 -20.53 -7.22
CA PHE A 33 22.85 -19.80 -8.21
C PHE A 33 22.99 -20.39 -9.62
N TYR A 34 24.22 -20.65 -10.07
CA TYR A 34 24.46 -21.23 -11.40
C TYR A 34 23.97 -22.69 -11.49
N CYS A 35 24.16 -23.49 -10.43
CA CYS A 35 23.56 -24.83 -10.34
C CYS A 35 22.04 -24.78 -10.53
N ALA A 36 21.35 -23.87 -9.83
CA ALA A 36 19.91 -23.71 -9.97
C ALA A 36 19.50 -23.29 -11.39
N GLN A 37 20.25 -22.36 -12.00
CA GLN A 37 19.98 -21.89 -13.37
C GLN A 37 20.17 -23.00 -14.42
N GLU A 38 21.21 -23.83 -14.30
CA GLU A 38 21.41 -24.98 -15.18
C GLU A 38 20.36 -26.07 -14.95
N ALA A 39 19.94 -26.31 -13.72
CA ALA A 39 18.90 -27.28 -13.41
C ALA A 39 17.53 -26.86 -13.99
N GLU A 40 17.15 -25.58 -13.88
CA GLU A 40 15.93 -25.05 -14.49
C GLU A 40 15.92 -25.22 -16.03
N LYS A 41 17.09 -25.08 -16.67
CA LYS A 41 17.26 -25.28 -18.12
C LYS A 41 17.41 -26.75 -18.54
N LYS A 42 17.25 -27.70 -17.61
CA LYS A 42 17.52 -29.14 -17.81
C LYS A 42 18.95 -29.45 -18.29
N GLY A 43 19.90 -28.55 -18.03
CA GLY A 43 21.31 -28.71 -18.38
C GLY A 43 22.14 -29.43 -17.31
N LEU A 44 21.64 -29.51 -16.07
CA LEU A 44 22.34 -30.14 -14.95
C LEU A 44 22.05 -31.65 -14.90
N ARG A 45 23.10 -32.49 -14.88
CA ARG A 45 22.95 -33.95 -14.73
C ARG A 45 22.34 -34.30 -13.37
N GLU A 46 21.34 -35.18 -13.38
CA GLU A 46 20.59 -35.59 -12.18
C GLU A 46 21.49 -36.14 -11.05
N ALA A 47 22.49 -36.97 -11.40
CA ALA A 47 23.45 -37.51 -10.43
C ALA A 47 24.26 -36.38 -9.74
N PHE A 48 24.67 -35.37 -10.50
CA PHE A 48 25.41 -34.23 -9.97
C PHE A 48 24.51 -33.31 -9.13
N ARG A 49 23.26 -33.10 -9.54
CA ARG A 49 22.25 -32.38 -8.75
C ARG A 49 22.10 -33.00 -7.35
N ARG A 50 21.92 -34.32 -7.27
CA ARG A 50 21.80 -35.05 -6.00
C ARG A 50 23.06 -34.91 -5.16
N GLN A 51 24.24 -35.06 -5.76
CA GLN A 51 25.52 -34.87 -5.06
C GLN A 51 25.65 -33.47 -4.43
N VAL A 52 25.24 -32.42 -5.15
CA VAL A 52 25.25 -31.04 -4.65
C VAL A 52 24.25 -30.85 -3.50
N LEU A 53 23.05 -31.42 -3.60
CA LEU A 53 22.01 -31.36 -2.57
C LEU A 53 22.40 -32.13 -1.31
N ASP A 54 22.96 -33.33 -1.45
CA ASP A 54 23.42 -34.16 -0.33
C ASP A 54 24.55 -33.45 0.42
N TYR A 55 25.50 -32.87 -0.31
CA TYR A 55 26.57 -32.08 0.28
C TYR A 55 26.03 -30.86 1.03
N PHE A 56 25.03 -30.16 0.46
CA PHE A 56 24.40 -29.04 1.14
C PHE A 56 23.80 -29.47 2.49
N ASN A 57 22.99 -30.54 2.50
CA ASN A 57 22.31 -31.02 3.70
C ASN A 57 23.27 -31.60 4.76
N GLN A 58 24.35 -32.26 4.34
CA GLN A 58 25.27 -32.94 5.26
C GLN A 58 26.43 -32.09 5.74
N LYS A 59 26.81 -31.04 5.01
CA LYS A 59 28.05 -30.29 5.27
C LYS A 59 27.87 -28.78 5.32
N VAL A 60 26.87 -28.23 4.63
CA VAL A 60 26.67 -26.78 4.52
C VAL A 60 25.60 -26.26 5.49
N PHE A 61 24.48 -26.97 5.59
CA PHE A 61 23.36 -26.61 6.45
C PHE A 61 23.08 -27.72 7.47
N LEU A 62 23.97 -27.82 8.47
CA LEU A 62 23.82 -28.70 9.63
C LEU A 62 22.94 -28.01 10.68
N TYR A 63 21.69 -28.46 10.80
CA TYR A 63 20.77 -28.06 11.85
C TYR A 63 20.27 -29.34 12.52
N GLN A 64 20.77 -29.61 13.74
CA GLN A 64 20.36 -30.72 14.59
C GLN A 64 19.54 -30.15 15.76
N ASP A 65 18.40 -30.79 16.05
CA ASP A 65 17.48 -30.40 17.12
C ASP A 65 18.04 -30.72 18.53
N GLU A 66 19.18 -31.42 18.63
CA GLU A 66 19.80 -31.85 19.90
C GLU A 66 21.24 -31.32 20.03
N GLU A 67 21.56 -30.98 21.27
CA GLU A 67 22.67 -30.17 21.78
C GLU A 67 24.05 -30.45 21.16
N GLU A 68 24.69 -29.40 20.60
CA GLU A 68 26.15 -29.09 20.56
C GLU A 68 26.63 -28.40 19.26
N ALA A 69 25.82 -28.38 18.20
CA ALA A 69 26.17 -27.60 17.00
C ALA A 69 25.74 -26.13 17.15
N LYS A 70 26.69 -25.18 17.17
CA LYS A 70 26.38 -23.74 17.19
C LYS A 70 25.35 -23.41 16.09
N PRO A 71 24.26 -22.70 16.41
CA PRO A 71 23.20 -22.45 15.45
C PRO A 71 23.72 -21.71 14.22
N PHE A 72 23.25 -22.14 13.05
CA PHE A 72 23.55 -21.49 11.78
C PHE A 72 22.96 -20.08 11.75
N VAL A 73 23.78 -19.04 11.55
CA VAL A 73 23.32 -17.65 11.52
C VAL A 73 23.20 -17.14 10.08
N VAL A 74 21.96 -16.95 9.62
CA VAL A 74 21.65 -16.34 8.31
C VAL A 74 22.30 -14.96 8.18
N GLY A 75 22.92 -14.68 7.04
CA GLY A 75 23.61 -13.42 6.74
C GLY A 75 25.04 -13.34 7.30
N LYS A 76 25.37 -14.10 8.35
CA LYS A 76 26.76 -14.25 8.84
C LYS A 76 27.47 -15.46 8.22
N SER A 77 26.76 -16.58 8.06
CA SER A 77 27.33 -17.85 7.57
C SER A 77 26.94 -18.18 6.13
N LEU A 78 25.67 -18.03 5.73
CA LEU A 78 25.23 -18.06 4.32
C LEU A 78 24.17 -16.99 4.09
N ASN A 79 24.07 -16.55 2.85
CA ASN A 79 23.01 -15.67 2.42
C ASN A 79 21.74 -16.45 2.10
N GLU A 80 20.59 -15.80 2.32
CA GLU A 80 19.28 -16.38 2.03
C GLU A 80 19.13 -16.81 0.55
N ALA A 81 19.83 -16.13 -0.37
CA ALA A 81 19.85 -16.45 -1.79
C ALA A 81 20.33 -17.89 -2.08
N VAL A 82 21.21 -18.45 -1.24
CA VAL A 82 21.64 -19.85 -1.34
C VAL A 82 20.46 -20.77 -1.12
N PHE A 83 19.68 -20.53 -0.06
CA PHE A 83 18.49 -21.34 0.24
C PHE A 83 17.47 -21.27 -0.88
N GLY A 84 17.23 -20.09 -1.47
CA GLY A 84 16.38 -19.95 -2.65
C GLY A 84 16.88 -20.78 -3.85
N SER A 85 18.19 -20.85 -4.04
CA SER A 85 18.81 -21.65 -5.11
C SER A 85 18.72 -23.15 -4.84
N VAL A 86 18.93 -23.60 -3.59
CA VAL A 86 18.78 -25.00 -3.19
C VAL A 86 17.33 -25.47 -3.28
N ILE A 87 16.36 -24.62 -2.93
CA ILE A 87 14.94 -24.88 -3.15
C ILE A 87 14.68 -25.15 -4.64
N LYS A 88 15.15 -24.27 -5.53
CA LYS A 88 15.05 -24.47 -6.98
C LYS A 88 15.71 -25.77 -7.46
N LEU A 89 16.83 -26.17 -6.87
CA LEU A 89 17.48 -27.46 -7.17
C LEU A 89 16.62 -28.66 -6.76
N HIS A 90 15.97 -28.63 -5.59
CA HIS A 90 15.01 -29.67 -5.21
C HIS A 90 13.82 -29.72 -6.19
N LEU A 91 13.28 -28.55 -6.54
CA LEU A 91 12.15 -28.42 -7.46
C LEU A 91 12.47 -28.91 -8.88
N ALA A 92 13.70 -28.70 -9.36
CA ALA A 92 14.14 -29.21 -10.66
C ALA A 92 14.07 -30.75 -10.75
N GLY A 93 14.17 -31.45 -9.62
CA GLY A 93 13.96 -32.91 -9.54
C GLY A 93 12.53 -33.34 -9.21
N GLY A 94 11.60 -32.40 -9.01
CA GLY A 94 10.24 -32.68 -8.54
C GLY A 94 10.12 -32.97 -7.04
N ASP A 95 11.19 -32.74 -6.25
CA ASP A 95 11.24 -33.08 -4.82
C ASP A 95 10.60 -31.98 -3.94
N THR A 96 9.30 -31.72 -4.11
CA THR A 96 8.58 -30.61 -3.42
C THR A 96 8.59 -30.75 -1.88
N GLU A 97 8.48 -31.97 -1.36
CA GLU A 97 8.56 -32.24 0.08
C GLU A 97 9.95 -32.00 0.67
N ALA A 98 11.01 -32.26 -0.10
CA ALA A 98 12.37 -31.94 0.34
C ALA A 98 12.58 -30.42 0.40
N ALA A 99 12.09 -29.68 -0.61
CA ALA A 99 12.09 -28.22 -0.61
C ALA A 99 11.29 -27.64 0.58
N TRP A 100 10.11 -28.19 0.88
CA TRP A 100 9.30 -27.75 2.02
C TRP A 100 9.96 -28.04 3.37
N ARG A 101 10.59 -29.22 3.53
CA ARG A 101 11.37 -29.55 4.74
C ARG A 101 12.53 -28.57 4.94
N LEU A 102 13.22 -28.17 3.87
CA LEU A 102 14.28 -27.17 3.95
C LEU A 102 13.73 -25.81 4.42
N ILE A 103 12.59 -25.36 3.89
CA ILE A 103 11.93 -24.13 4.33
C ILE A 103 11.58 -24.19 5.83
N ASN A 104 11.02 -25.30 6.30
CA ASN A 104 10.67 -25.46 7.71
C ASN A 104 11.91 -25.46 8.62
N LYS A 105 13.00 -26.12 8.22
CA LYS A 105 14.27 -26.05 8.95
C LYS A 105 14.82 -24.62 8.98
N LEU A 106 14.79 -23.91 7.85
CA LEU A 106 15.22 -22.52 7.77
C LEU A 106 14.37 -21.62 8.68
N LYS A 107 13.05 -21.83 8.72
CA LYS A 107 12.14 -21.10 9.62
C LYS A 107 12.51 -21.27 11.09
N ARG A 108 12.80 -22.49 11.53
CA ARG A 108 13.24 -22.75 12.92
C ARG A 108 14.56 -22.05 13.22
N ALA A 109 15.56 -22.22 12.34
CA ALA A 109 16.85 -21.57 12.49
C ALA A 109 16.79 -20.04 12.57
N VAL A 110 15.83 -19.42 11.87
CA VAL A 110 15.61 -17.97 11.93
C VAL A 110 14.88 -17.55 13.22
N LYS A 111 13.92 -18.35 13.70
CA LYS A 111 13.21 -18.08 14.96
C LYS A 111 14.12 -18.18 16.19
N ASP A 112 15.07 -19.13 16.18
CA ASP A 112 16.01 -19.35 17.29
C ASP A 112 17.19 -18.35 17.28
N GLY A 113 17.32 -17.57 16.20
CA GLY A 113 18.30 -16.50 16.11
C GLY A 113 17.92 -15.29 16.99
N ALA A 114 18.93 -14.56 17.48
CA ALA A 114 18.74 -13.36 18.31
C ALA A 114 17.97 -12.19 17.63
N VAL A 115 17.58 -12.34 16.36
CA VAL A 115 16.79 -11.35 15.61
C VAL A 115 15.60 -12.06 14.98
N LYS A 116 14.37 -11.63 15.31
CA LYS A 116 13.11 -12.02 14.64
C LYS A 116 13.13 -11.55 13.17
N ALA A 117 13.91 -12.20 12.31
CA ALA A 117 13.92 -11.91 10.88
C ALA A 117 12.79 -12.67 10.18
N LYS A 118 12.09 -12.02 9.25
CA LYS A 118 11.15 -12.70 8.34
C LYS A 118 11.92 -13.19 7.11
N LEU A 119 11.46 -14.29 6.50
CA LEU A 119 12.03 -14.77 5.25
C LEU A 119 11.55 -13.91 4.08
N HIS A 120 12.41 -13.69 3.09
CA HIS A 120 11.99 -13.01 1.89
C HIS A 120 11.15 -13.95 1.02
N PHE A 121 10.07 -13.41 0.45
CA PHE A 121 9.18 -14.18 -0.41
C PHE A 121 9.89 -14.79 -1.62
N ARG A 122 10.94 -14.16 -2.14
CA ARG A 122 11.76 -14.71 -3.24
C ARG A 122 12.33 -16.11 -2.96
N THR A 123 12.48 -16.46 -1.68
CA THR A 123 12.99 -17.77 -1.24
C THR A 123 11.87 -18.81 -1.22
N LEU A 124 10.65 -18.39 -0.90
CA LEU A 124 9.48 -19.26 -0.70
C LEU A 124 8.63 -19.41 -1.97
N GLY A 125 8.52 -18.34 -2.76
CA GLY A 125 7.71 -18.24 -3.96
C GLY A 125 7.97 -19.31 -5.02
N PRO A 126 9.22 -19.73 -5.30
CA PRO A 126 9.49 -20.77 -6.28
C PRO A 126 8.78 -22.10 -6.00
N LEU A 127 8.62 -22.48 -4.72
CA LEU A 127 7.91 -23.71 -4.35
C LEU A 127 6.42 -23.62 -4.71
N LEU A 128 5.77 -22.52 -4.29
CA LEU A 128 4.35 -22.29 -4.56
C LEU A 128 4.08 -22.22 -6.07
N GLU A 129 4.94 -21.53 -6.81
CA GLU A 129 4.83 -21.42 -8.26
C GLU A 129 5.00 -22.79 -8.94
N HIS A 130 5.97 -23.59 -8.51
CA HIS A 130 6.19 -24.93 -9.03
C HIS A 130 4.96 -25.82 -8.81
N GLU A 131 4.41 -25.85 -7.60
CA GLU A 131 3.22 -26.66 -7.29
C GLU A 131 2.00 -26.23 -8.11
N CYS A 132 1.78 -24.92 -8.25
CA CYS A 132 0.71 -24.38 -9.08
C CYS A 132 0.87 -24.77 -10.57
N ARG A 133 2.10 -24.82 -11.09
CA ARG A 133 2.37 -25.24 -12.49
C ARG A 133 2.16 -26.75 -12.70
N HIS A 134 2.26 -27.56 -11.66
CA HIS A 134 2.08 -29.01 -11.71
C HIS A 134 0.69 -29.48 -11.21
N ASN A 135 -0.31 -28.58 -11.23
CA ASN A 135 -1.69 -28.85 -10.79
C ASN A 135 -1.82 -29.29 -9.33
N GLN A 136 -0.87 -28.97 -8.46
CA GLN A 136 -0.89 -29.29 -7.03
C GLN A 136 -1.43 -28.11 -6.21
N PHE A 137 -2.62 -27.62 -6.57
CA PHE A 137 -3.20 -26.40 -5.98
C PHE A 137 -3.41 -26.51 -4.47
N HIS A 138 -3.94 -27.63 -3.97
CA HIS A 138 -4.20 -27.81 -2.54
C HIS A 138 -2.93 -27.72 -1.69
N ASN A 139 -1.82 -28.29 -2.16
CA ASN A 139 -0.53 -28.22 -1.47
C ASN A 139 -0.01 -26.78 -1.45
N ALA A 140 -0.04 -26.10 -2.60
CA ALA A 140 0.36 -24.71 -2.72
C ALA A 140 -0.48 -23.80 -1.81
N TYR A 141 -1.81 -23.97 -1.81
CA TYR A 141 -2.71 -23.19 -0.99
C TYR A 141 -2.47 -23.44 0.51
N SER A 142 -2.41 -24.69 0.95
CA SER A 142 -2.14 -25.04 2.36
C SER A 142 -0.81 -24.46 2.85
N ARG A 143 0.26 -24.58 2.05
CA ARG A 143 1.57 -24.02 2.40
C ARG A 143 1.55 -22.49 2.41
N TRP A 144 0.86 -21.85 1.47
CA TRP A 144 0.68 -20.40 1.48
C TRP A 144 -0.05 -19.92 2.74
N GLN A 145 -1.13 -20.58 3.15
CA GLN A 145 -1.85 -20.26 4.38
C GLN A 145 -0.93 -20.37 5.62
N GLN A 146 -0.04 -21.37 5.65
CA GLN A 146 0.96 -21.51 6.73
C GLN A 146 2.03 -20.42 6.70
N LEU A 147 2.43 -19.94 5.52
CA LEU A 147 3.47 -18.92 5.37
C LEU A 147 2.98 -17.51 5.72
N LYS A 148 1.78 -17.15 5.26
CA LYS A 148 1.29 -15.76 5.33
C LYS A 148 1.01 -15.25 6.76
N GLN A 149 0.77 -16.16 7.72
CA GLN A 149 0.45 -15.78 9.10
C GLN A 149 1.65 -15.19 9.86
N HIS A 150 2.88 -15.66 9.61
CA HIS A 150 4.03 -15.31 10.47
C HIS A 150 5.36 -15.08 9.75
N ASP A 151 5.52 -15.51 8.49
CA ASP A 151 6.86 -15.75 7.95
C ASP A 151 7.23 -14.89 6.73
N VAL A 152 6.34 -14.01 6.26
CA VAL A 152 6.57 -13.24 5.04
C VAL A 152 6.23 -11.75 5.19
N GLU A 153 7.04 -10.90 4.57
CA GLU A 153 6.75 -9.47 4.37
C GLU A 153 6.02 -9.28 3.04
N TRP A 154 4.85 -8.64 3.06
CA TRP A 154 4.07 -8.32 1.85
C TRP A 154 4.84 -7.36 0.95
N THR A 155 5.07 -7.76 -0.30
CA THR A 155 5.82 -6.96 -1.28
C THR A 155 5.22 -7.14 -2.66
N SER A 156 5.32 -6.12 -3.52
CA SER A 156 4.83 -6.20 -4.92
C SER A 156 5.45 -7.34 -5.74
N ALA A 157 6.62 -7.84 -5.35
CA ALA A 157 7.26 -9.01 -5.95
C ALA A 157 6.46 -10.32 -5.79
N MET A 158 5.43 -10.34 -4.95
CA MET A 158 4.53 -11.49 -4.77
C MET A 158 3.49 -11.63 -5.88
N GLU A 159 3.25 -10.58 -6.68
CA GLU A 159 2.12 -10.50 -7.61
C GLU A 159 2.08 -11.72 -8.54
N ASP A 160 3.21 -12.07 -9.15
CA ASP A 160 3.29 -13.16 -10.14
C ASP A 160 2.89 -14.52 -9.57
N VAL A 161 3.29 -14.79 -8.32
CA VAL A 161 3.00 -16.06 -7.64
C VAL A 161 1.56 -16.11 -7.19
N LEU A 162 1.02 -15.02 -6.61
CA LEU A 162 -0.37 -14.96 -6.20
C LEU A 162 -1.33 -15.03 -7.40
N VAL A 163 -1.00 -14.36 -8.51
CA VAL A 163 -1.72 -14.53 -9.78
C VAL A 163 -1.65 -15.97 -10.27
N GLN A 164 -0.48 -16.62 -10.18
CA GLN A 164 -0.35 -18.03 -10.55
C GLN A 164 -1.20 -18.95 -9.65
N MET A 165 -1.34 -18.63 -8.35
CA MET A 165 -2.21 -19.34 -7.43
C MET A 165 -3.69 -19.15 -7.77
N VAL A 166 -4.11 -17.93 -8.13
CA VAL A 166 -5.47 -17.67 -8.65
C VAL A 166 -5.74 -18.50 -9.89
N ILE A 167 -4.81 -18.53 -10.84
CA ILE A 167 -4.90 -19.35 -12.06
C ILE A 167 -5.01 -20.84 -11.73
N ALA A 168 -4.19 -21.34 -10.80
CA ALA A 168 -4.24 -22.74 -10.37
C ALA A 168 -5.56 -23.10 -9.67
N CYS A 169 -6.11 -22.18 -8.87
CA CYS A 169 -7.42 -22.33 -8.23
C CYS A 169 -8.54 -22.53 -9.27
N VAL A 170 -8.57 -21.68 -10.29
CA VAL A 170 -9.55 -21.76 -11.39
C VAL A 170 -9.40 -23.07 -12.18
N LYS A 171 -8.16 -23.44 -12.54
CA LYS A 171 -7.88 -24.69 -13.27
C LYS A 171 -8.30 -25.92 -12.48
N HIS A 172 -8.01 -25.94 -11.19
CA HIS A 172 -8.37 -27.03 -10.30
C HIS A 172 -9.89 -27.21 -10.20
N LYS A 173 -10.67 -26.12 -10.08
CA LYS A 173 -12.14 -26.20 -10.10
C LYS A 173 -12.67 -26.75 -11.43
N ASN A 174 -12.11 -26.32 -12.56
CA ASN A 174 -12.50 -26.84 -13.88
C ASN A 174 -12.19 -28.35 -14.03
N GLN A 175 -11.08 -28.83 -13.45
CA GLN A 175 -10.77 -30.27 -13.42
C GLN A 175 -11.79 -31.04 -12.54
N GLN A 176 -12.06 -30.55 -11.34
CA GLN A 176 -13.05 -31.18 -10.44
C GLN A 176 -14.45 -31.28 -11.06
N LEU A 177 -14.88 -30.26 -11.81
CA LEU A 177 -16.16 -30.26 -12.53
C LEU A 177 -16.22 -31.31 -13.64
N LYS A 178 -15.10 -31.62 -14.29
CA LYS A 178 -15.04 -32.67 -15.32
C LYS A 178 -15.08 -34.07 -14.73
N ASP A 179 -14.56 -34.24 -13.52
CA ASP A 179 -14.42 -35.54 -12.86
C ASP A 179 -15.62 -35.91 -11.95
N SER A 180 -16.50 -34.96 -11.63
CA SER A 180 -17.58 -35.16 -10.63
C SER A 180 -18.97 -35.31 -11.26
N THR A 181 -19.65 -36.42 -10.99
CA THR A 181 -21.01 -36.74 -11.49
C THR A 181 -22.15 -36.48 -10.49
N GLU A 182 -21.84 -36.15 -9.22
CA GLU A 182 -22.83 -36.03 -8.13
C GLU A 182 -23.11 -34.58 -7.72
N MET A 183 -24.38 -34.20 -7.72
CA MET A 183 -24.86 -32.81 -7.50
C MET A 183 -24.52 -32.24 -6.11
N SER A 184 -24.63 -33.03 -5.03
CA SER A 184 -24.34 -32.56 -3.66
C SER A 184 -22.85 -32.31 -3.39
N LYS A 185 -21.94 -32.96 -4.14
CA LYS A 185 -20.49 -32.67 -4.05
C LYS A 185 -20.12 -31.37 -4.77
N ILE A 186 -20.93 -30.95 -5.75
CA ILE A 186 -20.70 -29.74 -6.54
C ILE A 186 -20.95 -28.48 -5.70
N GLU A 187 -22.04 -28.43 -4.92
CA GLU A 187 -22.38 -27.27 -4.07
C GLU A 187 -21.33 -27.01 -2.97
N ALA A 188 -20.89 -28.06 -2.27
CA ALA A 188 -19.83 -27.95 -1.27
C ALA A 188 -18.48 -27.53 -1.90
N SER A 189 -18.18 -28.06 -3.09
CA SER A 189 -17.00 -27.66 -3.89
C SER A 189 -17.06 -26.19 -4.30
N GLU A 190 -18.22 -25.66 -4.64
CA GLU A 190 -18.40 -24.25 -5.03
C GLU A 190 -18.20 -23.28 -3.87
N SER A 191 -18.78 -23.59 -2.70
CA SER A 191 -18.56 -22.79 -1.49
C SER A 191 -17.08 -22.73 -1.11
N HIS A 192 -16.41 -23.88 -1.14
CA HIS A 192 -14.97 -23.96 -0.85
C HIS A 192 -14.14 -23.20 -1.90
N PHE A 193 -14.42 -23.37 -3.19
CA PHE A 193 -13.76 -22.62 -4.26
C PHE A 193 -13.93 -21.11 -4.07
N HIS A 194 -15.15 -20.65 -3.79
CA HIS A 194 -15.40 -19.23 -3.57
C HIS A 194 -14.63 -18.69 -2.37
N ALA A 195 -14.61 -19.40 -1.24
CA ALA A 195 -13.84 -19.02 -0.07
C ALA A 195 -12.32 -18.94 -0.36
N GLN A 196 -11.77 -19.94 -1.06
CA GLN A 196 -10.36 -19.95 -1.47
C GLN A 196 -10.03 -18.79 -2.42
N MET A 197 -10.90 -18.54 -3.40
CA MET A 197 -10.72 -17.46 -4.36
C MET A 197 -10.78 -16.10 -3.66
N THR A 198 -11.78 -15.87 -2.80
CA THR A 198 -11.89 -14.63 -2.01
C THR A 198 -10.67 -14.43 -1.12
N SER A 199 -10.16 -15.48 -0.46
CA SER A 199 -8.90 -15.38 0.29
C SER A 199 -7.72 -15.01 -0.60
N LEU A 200 -7.58 -15.60 -1.79
CA LEU A 200 -6.46 -15.32 -2.69
C LEU A 200 -6.53 -13.91 -3.27
N LEU A 201 -7.73 -13.40 -3.59
CA LEU A 201 -7.93 -12.03 -4.06
C LEU A 201 -7.64 -11.02 -2.93
N HIS A 202 -8.02 -11.35 -1.69
CA HIS A 202 -7.63 -10.56 -0.53
C HIS A 202 -6.11 -10.55 -0.32
N ASP A 203 -5.44 -11.69 -0.46
CA ASP A 203 -3.97 -11.74 -0.37
C ASP A 203 -3.31 -10.96 -1.55
N LEU A 204 -3.89 -11.04 -2.75
CA LEU A 204 -3.39 -10.33 -3.94
C LEU A 204 -3.51 -8.81 -3.79
N GLN A 205 -4.61 -8.28 -3.23
CA GLN A 205 -4.75 -6.83 -3.04
C GLN A 205 -3.74 -6.25 -2.04
N LEU A 206 -3.30 -7.03 -1.04
CA LEU A 206 -2.26 -6.61 -0.08
C LEU A 206 -0.90 -6.44 -0.78
N THR A 207 -0.71 -7.14 -1.90
CA THR A 207 0.50 -7.11 -2.72
C THR A 207 0.43 -6.05 -3.81
N CYS A 208 -0.69 -6.02 -4.54
CA CYS A 208 -0.91 -5.11 -5.65
C CYS A 208 -2.39 -4.70 -5.70
N ARG A 209 -2.64 -3.39 -5.65
CA ARG A 209 -4.00 -2.85 -5.82
C ARG A 209 -4.49 -2.95 -7.27
N GLU A 210 -3.57 -2.93 -8.22
CA GLU A 210 -3.85 -3.10 -9.65
C GLU A 210 -2.94 -4.20 -10.20
N VAL A 211 -3.51 -5.13 -10.95
CA VAL A 211 -2.76 -6.22 -11.57
C VAL A 211 -2.02 -5.69 -12.79
N SER A 212 -0.76 -6.05 -12.95
CA SER A 212 0.05 -5.66 -14.09
C SER A 212 -0.55 -6.17 -15.41
N SER A 213 -0.35 -5.41 -16.49
CA SER A 213 -0.85 -5.79 -17.82
C SER A 213 -0.43 -7.22 -18.27
N PRO A 214 0.80 -7.72 -18.02
CA PRO A 214 1.16 -9.11 -18.30
C PRO A 214 0.33 -10.13 -17.51
N ASN A 215 0.10 -9.89 -16.21
CA ASN A 215 -0.68 -10.79 -15.37
C ASN A 215 -2.17 -10.74 -15.70
N ALA A 216 -2.70 -9.58 -16.07
CA ALA A 216 -4.06 -9.46 -16.60
C ALA A 216 -4.27 -10.35 -17.83
N ARG A 217 -3.30 -10.41 -18.76
CA ARG A 217 -3.37 -11.34 -19.92
C ARG A 217 -3.33 -12.81 -19.51
N ARG A 218 -2.51 -13.17 -18.53
CA ARG A 218 -2.46 -14.55 -17.98
C ARG A 218 -3.80 -14.95 -17.36
N LEU A 219 -4.43 -14.04 -16.62
CA LEU A 219 -5.76 -14.24 -16.05
C LEU A 219 -6.81 -14.41 -17.15
N VAL A 220 -6.82 -13.55 -18.18
CA VAL A 220 -7.74 -13.67 -19.32
C VAL A 220 -7.70 -15.08 -19.92
N HIS A 221 -6.51 -15.57 -20.27
CA HIS A 221 -6.37 -16.92 -20.85
C HIS A 221 -6.84 -18.01 -19.87
N ALA A 222 -6.43 -17.94 -18.61
CA ALA A 222 -6.80 -18.96 -17.62
C ALA A 222 -8.30 -19.04 -17.35
N PHE A 223 -8.98 -17.90 -17.28
CA PHE A 223 -10.43 -17.84 -17.08
C PHE A 223 -11.17 -18.31 -18.34
N HIS A 224 -10.70 -17.92 -19.53
CA HIS A 224 -11.27 -18.40 -20.79
C HIS A 224 -11.14 -19.94 -20.94
N ASP A 225 -9.97 -20.51 -20.62
CA ASP A 225 -9.73 -21.96 -20.62
C ASP A 225 -10.62 -22.73 -19.62
N ALA A 226 -11.15 -22.02 -18.63
CA ALA A 226 -12.10 -22.52 -17.63
C ALA A 226 -13.56 -22.16 -17.92
N ASN A 227 -13.87 -21.77 -19.16
CA ASN A 227 -15.22 -21.44 -19.65
C ASN A 227 -15.87 -20.21 -19.00
N TYR A 228 -15.09 -19.30 -18.40
CA TYR A 228 -15.62 -18.01 -17.95
C TYR A 228 -15.78 -17.05 -19.12
N VAL A 229 -16.84 -16.24 -19.09
CA VAL A 229 -16.97 -15.04 -19.92
C VAL A 229 -16.04 -13.97 -19.36
N VAL A 230 -15.08 -13.55 -20.17
CA VAL A 230 -14.07 -12.56 -19.82
C VAL A 230 -14.25 -11.30 -20.67
N LYS A 231 -14.41 -10.14 -20.01
CA LYS A 231 -14.51 -8.83 -20.69
C LYS A 231 -13.59 -7.80 -20.05
N ILE A 232 -13.05 -6.91 -20.88
CA ILE A 232 -12.28 -5.75 -20.43
C ILE A 232 -13.19 -4.53 -20.45
N VAL A 233 -13.33 -3.86 -19.31
CA VAL A 233 -14.08 -2.60 -19.15
C VAL A 233 -13.08 -1.44 -19.13
N SER A 234 -13.36 -0.40 -19.91
CA SER A 234 -12.36 0.62 -20.30
C SER A 234 -12.29 1.85 -19.40
N SER A 235 -13.08 1.92 -18.32
CA SER A 235 -13.02 3.04 -17.36
C SER A 235 -13.67 2.69 -16.01
N ASP A 236 -13.25 3.40 -14.96
CA ASP A 236 -13.92 3.43 -13.66
C ASP A 236 -15.34 3.99 -13.73
N ALA A 237 -15.58 4.97 -14.61
CA ALA A 237 -16.89 5.59 -14.76
C ALA A 237 -17.97 4.57 -15.17
N GLN A 238 -17.60 3.61 -16.03
CA GLN A 238 -18.50 2.53 -16.44
C GLN A 238 -18.79 1.52 -15.31
N MET A 239 -17.92 1.43 -14.29
CA MET A 239 -18.09 0.51 -13.16
C MET A 239 -18.83 1.16 -11.97
N LYS A 240 -19.17 2.46 -12.04
CA LYS A 240 -19.67 3.25 -10.91
C LYS A 240 -20.94 2.71 -10.27
N LEU A 241 -21.91 2.28 -11.09
CA LEU A 241 -23.16 1.69 -10.58
C LEU A 241 -23.03 0.17 -10.49
N GLN A 242 -22.70 -0.45 -11.61
CA GLN A 242 -22.53 -1.88 -11.73
C GLN A 242 -21.58 -2.20 -12.89
N CYS A 243 -20.96 -3.37 -12.85
CA CYS A 243 -20.14 -3.85 -13.95
C CYS A 243 -21.01 -4.06 -15.21
N PRO A 244 -20.69 -3.42 -16.35
CA PRO A 244 -21.48 -3.55 -17.57
C PRO A 244 -21.37 -4.95 -18.19
N SER A 245 -20.39 -5.75 -17.76
CA SER A 245 -20.22 -7.13 -18.23
C SER A 245 -21.14 -8.11 -17.52
N CYS A 246 -21.17 -8.09 -16.17
CA CYS A 246 -21.83 -9.10 -15.36
C CYS A 246 -22.98 -8.57 -14.49
N GLY A 247 -23.27 -7.28 -14.55
CA GLY A 247 -24.36 -6.63 -13.79
C GLY A 247 -24.12 -6.44 -12.30
N HIS A 248 -22.99 -6.89 -11.75
CA HIS A 248 -22.72 -6.79 -10.31
C HIS A 248 -22.00 -5.49 -9.93
N ALA A 249 -22.43 -4.88 -8.83
CA ALA A 249 -21.75 -3.74 -8.23
C ALA A 249 -20.40 -4.15 -7.62
N LEU A 250 -19.40 -3.26 -7.75
CA LEU A 250 -18.12 -3.43 -7.07
C LEU A 250 -18.26 -3.07 -5.58
N ILE A 251 -17.43 -3.70 -4.74
CA ILE A 251 -17.46 -3.54 -3.29
C ILE A 251 -16.57 -2.37 -2.90
N LYS A 252 -17.09 -1.50 -2.02
CA LYS A 252 -16.28 -0.52 -1.28
C LYS A 252 -15.72 -1.17 -0.03
N GLN A 253 -14.40 -1.24 0.07
CA GLN A 253 -13.72 -1.66 1.31
C GLN A 253 -13.60 -0.46 2.24
N GLY A 254 -14.16 -0.61 3.43
CA GLY A 254 -14.05 0.36 4.51
C GLY A 254 -12.95 0.00 5.50
N MET A 255 -13.07 0.61 6.67
CA MET A 255 -12.27 0.34 7.85
C MET A 255 -13.21 -0.21 8.92
N SER A 256 -12.80 -1.28 9.60
CA SER A 256 -13.55 -1.76 10.77
C SER A 256 -13.36 -0.83 11.97
N GLU A 257 -14.28 -0.87 12.94
CA GLU A 257 -14.16 -0.09 14.17
C GLU A 257 -12.86 -0.38 14.94
N LEU A 258 -12.46 -1.65 15.01
CA LEU A 258 -11.18 -2.05 15.63
C LEU A 258 -9.97 -1.43 14.90
N GLU A 259 -9.98 -1.41 13.57
CA GLU A 259 -8.91 -0.77 12.79
C GLU A 259 -8.90 0.75 13.00
N ARG A 260 -10.06 1.38 13.14
CA ARG A 260 -10.21 2.80 13.45
C ARG A 260 -9.62 3.13 14.81
N GLU A 261 -9.97 2.36 15.84
CA GLU A 261 -9.41 2.50 17.20
C GLU A 261 -7.89 2.30 17.22
N ASN A 262 -7.39 1.33 16.46
CA ASN A 262 -5.96 1.10 16.31
C ASN A 262 -5.26 2.32 15.67
N MET A 263 -5.83 2.90 14.60
CA MET A 263 -5.29 4.11 13.99
C MET A 263 -5.32 5.32 14.93
N LEU A 264 -6.42 5.51 15.68
CA LEU A 264 -6.52 6.58 16.68
C LEU A 264 -5.46 6.42 17.77
N THR A 265 -5.30 5.20 18.28
CA THR A 265 -4.29 4.87 19.30
C THR A 265 -2.87 5.13 18.77
N ALA A 266 -2.58 4.75 17.52
CA ALA A 266 -1.30 5.01 16.88
C ALA A 266 -1.01 6.53 16.74
N ILE A 267 -2.01 7.35 16.43
CA ILE A 267 -1.87 8.81 16.36
C ILE A 267 -1.67 9.41 17.77
N GLU A 268 -2.54 9.05 18.72
CA GLU A 268 -2.58 9.64 20.06
C GLU A 268 -1.36 9.27 20.93
N SER A 269 -0.79 8.08 20.72
CA SER A 269 0.38 7.58 21.46
C SER A 269 1.71 8.17 21.02
N ARG A 270 1.75 8.94 19.93
CA ARG A 270 2.99 9.61 19.50
C ARG A 270 3.48 10.58 20.56
N ARG A 271 4.80 10.78 20.61
CA ARG A 271 5.44 11.84 21.40
C ARG A 271 5.68 13.07 20.55
N SER A 272 5.48 14.25 21.13
CA SER A 272 5.92 15.52 20.54
C SER A 272 7.44 15.54 20.37
N LYS A 273 7.93 16.19 19.30
CA LYS A 273 9.38 16.40 19.08
C LYS A 273 9.98 17.50 19.94
N VAL A 274 9.15 18.22 20.70
CA VAL A 274 9.54 19.40 21.46
C VAL A 274 9.35 19.14 22.97
N PRO A 275 10.36 19.45 23.83
CA PRO A 275 10.25 19.27 25.27
C PRO A 275 9.18 20.16 25.93
N PRO A 276 8.54 19.71 27.03
CA PRO A 276 8.63 18.36 27.60
C PRO A 276 7.93 17.33 26.68
N GLU A 277 8.48 16.12 26.59
CA GLU A 277 7.98 15.01 25.76
C GLU A 277 6.57 14.56 26.21
N ASN A 278 5.55 15.34 25.85
CA ASN A 278 4.17 15.04 26.12
C ASN A 278 3.58 14.18 24.99
N ALA A 279 2.63 13.31 25.35
CA ALA A 279 1.85 12.57 24.37
C ALA A 279 1.04 13.54 23.49
N VAL A 280 1.01 13.27 22.19
CA VAL A 280 0.26 14.04 21.18
C VAL A 280 -1.22 14.13 21.57
N LYS A 281 -1.78 13.11 22.22
CA LYS A 281 -3.13 13.09 22.79
C LYS A 281 -3.51 14.36 23.56
N GLY A 282 -2.63 14.84 24.44
CA GLY A 282 -2.91 16.03 25.25
C GLY A 282 -3.09 17.30 24.42
N TYR A 283 -2.32 17.42 23.33
CA TYR A 283 -2.39 18.55 22.41
C TYR A 283 -3.53 18.45 21.40
N LEU A 284 -3.93 17.23 21.01
CA LEU A 284 -5.07 17.00 20.12
C LEU A 284 -6.42 17.09 20.83
N LYS A 285 -6.47 16.90 22.15
CA LYS A 285 -7.74 16.91 22.92
C LYS A 285 -8.60 18.16 22.66
N PRO A 286 -8.10 19.41 22.74
CA PRO A 286 -8.95 20.57 22.48
C PRO A 286 -9.51 20.61 21.05
N PHE A 287 -8.75 20.11 20.08
CA PHE A 287 -9.22 19.98 18.70
C PHE A 287 -10.28 18.88 18.56
N ARG A 288 -10.08 17.74 19.22
CA ARG A 288 -11.04 16.63 19.29
C ARG A 288 -12.39 17.12 19.81
N ASP A 289 -12.36 17.78 20.97
CA ASP A 289 -13.57 18.23 21.67
C ASP A 289 -14.33 19.27 20.81
N TRP A 290 -13.61 20.22 20.21
CA TRP A 290 -14.18 21.19 19.27
C TRP A 290 -14.80 20.53 18.03
N LEU A 291 -14.08 19.62 17.38
CA LEU A 291 -14.53 18.98 16.14
C LEU A 291 -15.76 18.09 16.39
N MET A 292 -15.72 17.30 17.46
CA MET A 292 -16.80 16.37 17.79
C MET A 292 -18.07 17.10 18.23
N LEU A 293 -17.96 18.18 18.99
CA LEU A 293 -19.12 18.99 19.35
C LEU A 293 -19.84 19.52 18.09
N ARG A 294 -19.08 20.02 17.10
CA ARG A 294 -19.64 20.46 15.82
C ARG A 294 -20.28 19.31 15.04
N HIS A 295 -19.59 18.17 14.97
CA HIS A 295 -20.08 16.97 14.28
C HIS A 295 -21.39 16.45 14.90
N GLU A 296 -21.43 16.30 16.23
CA GLU A 296 -22.58 15.78 16.96
C GLU A 296 -23.80 16.71 16.84
N ASN A 297 -23.61 18.02 16.98
CA ASN A 297 -24.69 18.99 16.77
C ASN A 297 -25.24 18.92 15.34
N PHE A 298 -24.37 18.83 14.34
CA PHE A 298 -24.77 18.70 12.95
C PHE A 298 -25.53 17.41 12.67
N GLN A 299 -25.07 16.27 13.21
CA GLN A 299 -25.80 15.00 13.09
C GLN A 299 -27.18 15.11 13.73
N LEU A 300 -27.30 15.70 14.93
CA LEU A 300 -28.58 15.88 15.63
C LEU A 300 -29.58 16.75 14.85
N GLU A 301 -29.09 17.80 14.19
CA GLU A 301 -29.92 18.71 13.39
C GLU A 301 -30.46 18.03 12.11
N HIS A 302 -29.74 17.04 11.57
CA HIS A 302 -30.03 16.46 10.25
C HIS A 302 -30.43 14.96 10.31
N VAL A 303 -30.77 14.42 11.49
CA VAL A 303 -31.20 13.00 11.67
C VAL A 303 -32.40 12.64 10.77
N ALA A 304 -33.27 13.60 10.43
CA ALA A 304 -34.52 13.36 9.69
C ALA A 304 -34.40 13.55 8.16
N GLU A 305 -33.26 14.04 7.64
CA GLU A 305 -33.11 14.49 6.25
C GLU A 305 -32.44 13.46 5.31
N GLU A 306 -32.51 12.15 5.62
CA GLU A 306 -31.97 11.09 4.75
C GLU A 306 -32.69 10.94 3.39
N GLY A 307 -33.63 11.82 3.07
CA GLY A 307 -34.48 11.75 1.88
C GLY A 307 -34.01 12.63 0.72
N LYS A 308 -33.43 11.98 -0.30
CA LYS A 308 -33.34 12.35 -1.75
C LYS A 308 -31.99 12.81 -2.32
N ASP A 309 -31.13 13.54 -1.60
CA ASP A 309 -29.89 14.12 -2.18
C ASP A 309 -28.55 13.52 -1.67
N GLY A 310 -28.61 12.37 -0.98
CA GLY A 310 -27.44 11.68 -0.43
C GLY A 310 -27.09 12.14 0.99
N LYS A 311 -26.34 11.31 1.72
CA LYS A 311 -25.99 11.57 3.14
C LYS A 311 -25.15 12.84 3.26
N LEU A 312 -25.58 13.79 4.08
CA LEU A 312 -24.79 14.97 4.43
C LEU A 312 -23.57 14.56 5.26
N LEU A 313 -22.41 15.15 4.99
CA LEU A 313 -21.13 14.79 5.60
C LEU A 313 -20.46 16.00 6.26
N HIS A 314 -19.55 15.72 7.18
CA HIS A 314 -18.66 16.72 7.76
C HIS A 314 -17.31 16.73 7.02
N TYR A 315 -17.00 17.84 6.36
CA TYR A 315 -15.76 18.04 5.64
C TYR A 315 -14.75 18.83 6.48
N VAL A 316 -13.54 18.31 6.57
CA VAL A 316 -12.38 19.00 7.14
C VAL A 316 -11.45 19.46 6.02
N LEU A 317 -11.22 20.77 5.94
CA LEU A 317 -10.36 21.39 4.94
C LEU A 317 -8.93 21.50 5.46
N ASP A 318 -7.98 20.91 4.74
CA ASP A 318 -6.55 21.14 4.93
C ASP A 318 -6.18 22.53 4.39
N GLY A 319 -6.41 23.56 5.21
CA GLY A 319 -6.32 24.96 4.81
C GLY A 319 -5.02 25.31 4.07
N PRO A 320 -3.84 24.94 4.61
CA PRO A 320 -2.58 25.20 3.91
C PRO A 320 -2.43 24.51 2.57
N ASN A 321 -2.83 23.24 2.46
CA ASN A 321 -2.73 22.53 1.20
C ASN A 321 -3.57 23.21 0.12
N ILE A 322 -4.83 23.53 0.44
CA ILE A 322 -5.78 24.18 -0.46
C ILE A 322 -5.28 25.57 -0.87
N ALA A 323 -4.87 26.40 0.08
CA ALA A 323 -4.43 27.78 -0.17
C ALA A 323 -3.15 27.90 -1.01
N TYR A 324 -2.39 26.82 -1.17
CA TYR A 324 -1.19 26.76 -2.01
C TYR A 324 -1.42 26.00 -3.33
N ILE A 325 -2.64 25.55 -3.64
CA ILE A 325 -2.93 24.87 -4.91
C ILE A 325 -2.62 25.82 -6.07
N ASN A 326 -1.78 25.32 -6.99
CA ASN A 326 -1.30 26.06 -8.17
C ASN A 326 -0.51 27.33 -7.83
N GLN A 327 0.02 27.48 -6.60
CA GLN A 327 0.75 28.70 -6.15
C GLN A 327 2.29 28.58 -6.19
N ASN A 328 2.85 27.49 -6.71
CA ASN A 328 4.31 27.26 -6.69
C ASN A 328 5.06 27.97 -7.85
N PHE A 329 4.77 29.25 -8.08
CA PHE A 329 5.43 30.12 -9.06
C PHE A 329 5.98 31.39 -8.40
N VAL A 330 6.73 32.22 -9.13
CA VAL A 330 7.48 33.36 -8.54
C VAL A 330 6.56 34.37 -7.85
N ALA A 331 5.42 34.68 -8.45
CA ALA A 331 4.41 35.59 -7.92
C ALA A 331 3.28 34.86 -7.15
N GLY A 332 3.41 33.55 -6.93
CA GLY A 332 2.40 32.79 -6.19
C GLY A 332 2.31 33.25 -4.74
N THR A 333 1.23 32.92 -4.07
CA THR A 333 1.04 33.32 -2.66
C THR A 333 0.16 32.33 -1.91
N PHE A 334 -0.08 32.59 -0.63
CA PHE A 334 -1.09 31.89 0.14
C PHE A 334 -2.46 32.54 -0.12
N ARG A 335 -3.42 31.76 -0.64
CA ARG A 335 -4.73 32.23 -1.12
C ARG A 335 -5.87 31.72 -0.21
N LEU A 336 -6.35 32.57 0.71
CA LEU A 336 -7.48 32.21 1.58
C LEU A 336 -8.81 32.12 0.85
N ASP A 337 -8.97 32.84 -0.25
CA ASP A 337 -10.15 32.81 -1.09
C ASP A 337 -10.34 31.48 -1.81
N GLN A 338 -9.25 30.73 -2.09
CA GLN A 338 -9.34 29.34 -2.57
C GLN A 338 -10.01 28.44 -1.53
N VAL A 339 -9.62 28.58 -0.26
CA VAL A 339 -10.22 27.81 0.86
C VAL A 339 -11.68 28.22 1.06
N ASP A 340 -11.98 29.52 0.98
CA ASP A 340 -13.35 30.06 1.13
C ASP A 340 -14.27 29.59 0.01
N ALA A 341 -13.76 29.53 -1.24
CA ALA A 341 -14.51 29.00 -2.38
C ALA A 341 -14.87 27.53 -2.20
N VAL A 342 -13.92 26.70 -1.77
CA VAL A 342 -14.16 25.28 -1.45
C VAL A 342 -15.18 25.12 -0.32
N ALA A 343 -15.04 25.90 0.76
CA ALA A 343 -15.96 25.87 1.89
C ALA A 343 -17.40 26.23 1.46
N LYS A 344 -17.57 27.30 0.68
CA LYS A 344 -18.86 27.74 0.15
C LYS A 344 -19.48 26.70 -0.78
N GLU A 345 -18.71 26.06 -1.64
CA GLU A 345 -19.23 25.01 -2.53
C GLU A 345 -19.79 23.82 -1.74
N LEU A 346 -19.11 23.42 -0.65
CA LEU A 346 -19.58 22.35 0.23
C LEU A 346 -20.81 22.75 1.05
N GLN A 347 -20.80 23.95 1.62
CA GLN A 347 -21.93 24.48 2.40
C GLN A 347 -23.18 24.67 1.53
N ALA A 348 -23.02 25.08 0.26
CA ALA A 348 -24.13 25.18 -0.69
C ALA A 348 -24.81 23.82 -0.99
N LYS A 349 -24.11 22.71 -0.72
CA LYS A 349 -24.64 21.33 -0.81
C LYS A 349 -25.15 20.82 0.55
N GLY A 350 -25.25 21.68 1.57
CA GLY A 350 -25.71 21.33 2.92
C GLY A 350 -24.67 20.64 3.81
N HIS A 351 -23.41 20.55 3.38
CA HIS A 351 -22.38 19.89 4.18
C HIS A 351 -21.83 20.79 5.30
N LEU A 352 -21.48 20.19 6.44
CA LEU A 352 -20.74 20.87 7.49
C LEU A 352 -19.28 21.02 7.08
N VAL A 353 -18.69 22.20 7.33
CA VAL A 353 -17.29 22.48 7.04
C VAL A 353 -16.54 22.90 8.31
N SER A 354 -15.38 22.31 8.52
CA SER A 354 -14.38 22.70 9.51
C SER A 354 -13.03 22.90 8.81
N ILE A 355 -12.27 23.92 9.20
CA ILE A 355 -11.00 24.29 8.57
C ILE A 355 -9.90 24.12 9.59
N THR A 356 -8.90 23.28 9.29
CA THR A 356 -7.66 23.22 10.09
C THR A 356 -6.65 24.19 9.51
N MET A 357 -6.14 25.11 10.34
CA MET A 357 -5.18 26.12 9.90
C MET A 357 -4.10 26.37 10.96
N PRO A 358 -2.80 26.28 10.62
CA PRO A 358 -1.72 26.70 11.51
C PRO A 358 -1.90 28.14 11.98
N ALA A 359 -1.68 28.40 13.28
CA ALA A 359 -1.79 29.74 13.86
C ALA A 359 -0.92 30.79 13.15
N ALA A 360 0.24 30.37 12.60
CA ALA A 360 1.12 31.22 11.82
C ALA A 360 0.48 31.76 10.53
N TYR A 361 -0.56 31.11 9.99
CA TYR A 361 -1.34 31.59 8.85
C TYR A 361 -2.60 32.35 9.26
N LEU A 362 -2.81 32.62 10.55
CA LEU A 362 -3.92 33.42 11.09
C LEU A 362 -3.49 34.82 11.57
N VAL A 363 -2.18 35.11 11.69
CA VAL A 363 -1.64 36.43 12.08
C VAL A 363 -1.51 37.41 10.91
N ASN A 364 -1.76 38.72 11.12
CA ASN A 364 -1.87 39.72 10.03
C ASN A 364 -0.68 39.71 9.05
N LYS A 365 0.52 39.45 9.56
CA LYS A 365 1.74 39.30 8.78
C LYS A 365 2.28 37.89 8.94
N PHE A 366 2.39 37.16 7.84
CA PHE A 366 2.79 35.75 7.86
C PHE A 366 3.86 35.43 6.80
N VAL A 367 4.55 34.30 7.00
CA VAL A 367 5.61 33.84 6.09
C VAL A 367 5.00 33.05 4.92
N VAL A 368 5.35 33.45 3.71
CA VAL A 368 4.91 32.79 2.47
C VAL A 368 5.83 31.60 2.17
N ARG A 369 5.26 30.41 2.00
CA ARG A 369 6.00 29.14 1.88
C ARG A 369 6.00 28.53 0.46
N ILE A 370 6.29 29.35 -0.55
CA ILE A 370 6.42 28.91 -1.95
C ILE A 370 7.62 27.97 -2.13
N ARG A 371 7.46 26.92 -2.96
CA ARG A 371 8.48 25.87 -3.17
C ARG A 371 9.28 26.02 -4.47
N THR A 372 9.54 27.24 -4.93
CA THR A 372 10.42 27.52 -6.10
C THR A 372 11.92 27.45 -5.74
N LYS A 373 12.79 27.33 -6.75
CA LYS A 373 14.25 27.28 -6.56
C LYS A 373 14.80 28.53 -5.84
N SER A 374 14.31 29.71 -6.22
CA SER A 374 14.71 31.00 -5.63
C SER A 374 14.31 31.09 -4.15
N PHE A 375 13.07 30.78 -3.80
CA PHE A 375 12.59 30.80 -2.42
C PHE A 375 13.25 29.73 -1.55
N LYS A 376 13.64 28.58 -2.11
CA LYS A 376 14.45 27.58 -1.40
C LYS A 376 15.86 28.11 -1.11
N ALA A 377 16.50 28.83 -2.04
CA ALA A 377 17.81 29.45 -1.81
C ALA A 377 17.75 30.53 -0.73
N LEU A 378 16.74 31.42 -0.78
CA LEU A 378 16.52 32.45 0.26
C LEU A 378 16.40 31.84 1.66
N ARG A 379 15.61 30.78 1.81
CA ARG A 379 15.45 30.08 3.10
C ARG A 379 16.75 29.46 3.63
N ARG A 380 17.62 28.94 2.74
CA ARG A 380 18.94 28.43 3.15
C ARG A 380 19.85 29.53 3.71
N HIS A 381 19.64 30.77 3.27
CA HIS A 381 20.33 31.95 3.79
C HIS A 381 19.56 32.62 4.95
N GLY A 382 18.58 31.96 5.55
CA GLY A 382 17.79 32.50 6.67
C GLY A 382 16.84 33.64 6.29
N LYS A 383 16.64 33.91 4.99
CA LYS A 383 15.74 34.96 4.50
C LYS A 383 14.35 34.38 4.25
N PHE A 384 13.33 35.00 4.84
CA PHE A 384 11.93 34.63 4.69
C PHE A 384 11.15 35.77 4.04
N VAL A 385 10.29 35.42 3.09
CA VAL A 385 9.35 36.37 2.48
C VAL A 385 8.10 36.41 3.33
N THR A 386 7.66 37.61 3.71
CA THR A 386 6.44 37.83 4.50
C THR A 386 5.44 38.64 3.70
N ARG A 387 4.15 38.42 3.96
CA ARG A 387 3.04 39.17 3.35
C ARG A 387 2.07 39.61 4.44
N GLU A 388 1.50 40.79 4.25
CA GLU A 388 0.39 41.30 5.07
C GLU A 388 -0.96 40.91 4.45
N ARG A 389 -1.96 40.65 5.30
CA ARG A 389 -3.31 40.34 4.82
C ARG A 389 -4.01 41.54 4.24
N THR A 390 -4.69 41.27 3.14
CA THR A 390 -5.62 42.20 2.50
C THR A 390 -6.90 42.37 3.36
N PRO A 391 -7.65 43.46 3.18
CA PRO A 391 -8.96 43.63 3.81
C PRO A 391 -9.94 42.48 3.52
N GLU A 392 -9.93 41.96 2.30
CA GLU A 392 -10.79 40.87 1.86
C GLU A 392 -10.49 39.58 2.63
N GLU A 393 -9.20 39.28 2.85
CA GLU A 393 -8.76 38.13 3.64
C GLU A 393 -9.08 38.28 5.13
N LYS A 394 -9.01 39.49 5.67
CA LYS A 394 -9.45 39.77 7.04
C LYS A 394 -10.95 39.51 7.19
N ALA A 395 -11.75 39.93 6.20
CA ALA A 395 -13.18 39.68 6.18
C ALA A 395 -13.50 38.18 6.07
N ILE A 396 -12.74 37.41 5.27
CA ILE A 396 -12.87 35.93 5.22
C ILE A 396 -12.63 35.32 6.61
N LEU A 397 -11.52 35.67 7.27
CA LEU A 397 -11.19 35.12 8.58
C LEU A 397 -12.21 35.50 9.66
N ALA A 398 -12.70 36.74 9.66
CA ALA A 398 -13.73 37.19 10.59
C ALA A 398 -15.00 36.32 10.45
N ARG A 399 -15.49 36.11 9.21
CA ARG A 399 -16.65 35.24 8.97
C ARG A 399 -16.42 33.81 9.45
N TRP A 400 -15.25 33.24 9.18
CA TRP A 400 -14.95 31.88 9.64
C TRP A 400 -14.87 31.78 11.16
N GLN A 401 -14.39 32.82 11.85
CA GLN A 401 -14.38 32.88 13.31
C GLN A 401 -15.80 33.01 13.87
N ASP A 402 -16.61 33.91 13.31
CA ASP A 402 -17.99 34.14 13.72
C ASP A 402 -18.86 32.88 13.54
N ALA A 403 -18.59 32.09 12.49
CA ALA A 403 -19.27 30.82 12.22
C ALA A 403 -18.61 29.60 12.92
N ASP A 404 -17.60 29.83 13.75
CA ASP A 404 -16.79 28.80 14.42
C ASP A 404 -16.24 27.74 13.43
N MET A 405 -15.96 28.12 12.19
CA MET A 405 -15.55 27.19 11.13
C MET A 405 -14.07 26.83 11.16
N ILE A 406 -13.22 27.62 11.83
CA ILE A 406 -11.77 27.49 11.75
C ILE A 406 -11.12 27.15 13.09
N TYR A 407 -10.29 26.12 13.09
CA TYR A 407 -9.48 25.74 14.22
C TYR A 407 -8.02 26.17 14.04
N SER A 408 -7.49 26.88 15.04
CA SER A 408 -6.10 27.32 15.08
C SER A 408 -5.17 26.21 15.56
N CYS A 409 -4.51 25.54 14.63
CA CYS A 409 -3.56 24.47 14.90
C CYS A 409 -2.25 25.03 15.50
N ARG A 410 -1.91 24.54 16.69
CA ARG A 410 -0.62 24.83 17.36
C ARG A 410 0.50 24.00 16.76
N THR A 411 1.14 24.55 15.73
CA THR A 411 2.23 23.88 15.00
C THR A 411 3.62 24.12 15.59
N ASP A 412 3.69 24.75 16.75
CA ASP A 412 4.91 24.91 17.54
C ASP A 412 5.40 23.57 18.14
N PHE A 413 4.51 22.58 18.28
CA PHE A 413 4.83 21.27 18.83
C PHE A 413 4.38 20.09 17.94
N LEU A 414 3.39 20.29 17.08
CA LEU A 414 2.82 19.26 16.21
C LEU A 414 2.90 19.64 14.73
N SER A 415 2.93 18.63 13.86
CA SER A 415 2.66 18.86 12.44
C SER A 415 1.19 19.23 12.26
N ASP A 416 0.90 20.16 11.37
CA ASP A 416 -0.45 20.44 10.87
C ASP A 416 -1.11 19.19 10.26
N ASP A 417 -0.32 18.35 9.58
CA ASP A 417 -0.75 17.04 9.07
C ASP A 417 -1.48 16.16 10.08
N LEU A 418 -1.13 16.26 11.37
CA LEU A 418 -1.77 15.45 12.41
C LEU A 418 -3.24 15.82 12.63
N PHE A 419 -3.61 17.09 12.44
CA PHE A 419 -4.97 17.56 12.75
C PHE A 419 -5.97 17.03 11.74
N TRP A 420 -5.72 17.24 10.45
CA TRP A 420 -6.63 16.76 9.41
C TRP A 420 -6.61 15.23 9.30
N LEU A 421 -5.46 14.59 9.57
CA LEU A 421 -5.39 13.12 9.66
C LEU A 421 -6.24 12.60 10.81
N TYR A 422 -6.05 13.15 12.02
CA TYR A 422 -6.80 12.73 13.21
C TYR A 422 -8.31 12.92 13.00
N ALA A 423 -8.73 14.06 12.46
CA ALA A 423 -10.13 14.34 12.14
C ALA A 423 -10.76 13.30 11.21
N SER A 424 -10.04 12.95 10.13
CA SER A 424 -10.53 11.99 9.15
C SER A 424 -10.71 10.56 9.71
N VAL A 425 -9.88 10.17 10.69
CA VAL A 425 -10.00 8.87 11.37
C VAL A 425 -11.10 8.94 12.41
N LEU A 426 -11.17 10.04 13.18
CA LEU A 426 -12.13 10.25 14.26
C LEU A 426 -13.58 10.18 13.75
N MET A 427 -13.89 10.89 12.67
CA MET A 427 -15.24 10.94 12.08
C MET A 427 -15.59 9.70 11.23
N GLY A 428 -14.59 8.88 10.87
CA GLY A 428 -14.80 7.63 10.11
C GLY A 428 -15.59 7.82 8.81
N HIS A 429 -16.70 7.08 8.66
CA HIS A 429 -17.54 7.08 7.45
C HIS A 429 -18.31 8.39 7.22
N GLU A 430 -18.51 9.19 8.27
CA GLU A 430 -19.31 10.42 8.26
C GLU A 430 -18.48 11.67 7.95
N GLY A 431 -17.16 11.52 8.01
CA GLY A 431 -16.21 12.58 7.73
C GLY A 431 -15.53 12.44 6.38
N ARG A 432 -15.14 13.58 5.80
CA ARG A 432 -14.21 13.65 4.67
C ARG A 432 -13.12 14.68 4.95
N VAL A 433 -11.95 14.47 4.38
CA VAL A 433 -10.85 15.43 4.41
C VAL A 433 -10.54 15.90 3.00
N VAL A 434 -10.42 17.21 2.83
CA VAL A 434 -10.22 17.85 1.54
C VAL A 434 -8.76 18.30 1.48
N THR A 435 -7.95 17.53 0.75
CA THR A 435 -6.50 17.75 0.61
C THR A 435 -5.99 17.03 -0.63
N ASN A 436 -5.02 17.64 -1.31
CA ASN A 436 -4.24 17.02 -2.38
C ASN A 436 -2.92 16.42 -1.86
N ASP A 437 -2.65 16.47 -0.55
CA ASP A 437 -1.44 15.86 0.01
C ASP A 437 -1.48 14.33 -0.16
N GLN A 438 -0.61 13.83 -1.03
CA GLN A 438 -0.54 12.42 -1.34
C GLN A 438 0.02 11.59 -0.19
N GLY A 439 0.83 12.19 0.70
CA GLY A 439 1.27 11.74 2.02
C GLY A 439 1.48 10.24 2.25
N ARG A 440 1.76 9.39 1.25
CA ARG A 440 1.75 7.91 1.43
C ARG A 440 2.88 7.51 2.38
N ASP A 441 4.10 7.93 2.07
CA ASP A 441 5.26 7.62 2.90
C ASP A 441 5.29 8.45 4.19
N HIS A 442 4.79 9.68 4.15
CA HIS A 442 4.73 10.54 5.34
C HIS A 442 3.70 10.04 6.35
N VAL A 443 2.47 9.69 5.93
CA VAL A 443 1.42 9.15 6.82
C VAL A 443 1.83 7.78 7.35
N PHE A 444 2.42 6.90 6.53
CA PHE A 444 2.93 5.62 7.03
C PHE A 444 4.05 5.79 8.05
N ALA A 445 5.04 6.65 7.76
CA ALA A 445 6.10 6.98 8.70
C ALA A 445 5.52 7.60 9.98
N LEU A 446 4.51 8.45 9.83
CA LEU A 446 3.85 9.13 10.91
C LEU A 446 3.07 8.17 11.82
N LEU A 447 2.27 7.26 11.25
CA LEU A 447 1.47 6.29 12.01
C LEU A 447 2.31 5.18 12.65
N ASN A 448 3.45 4.82 12.06
CA ASN A 448 4.32 3.75 12.58
C ASN A 448 5.57 4.27 13.31
N GLY A 449 5.65 5.58 13.59
CA GLY A 449 6.73 6.15 14.40
C GLY A 449 8.11 6.21 13.71
N TYR A 450 8.17 6.08 12.38
CA TYR A 450 9.42 6.28 11.63
C TYR A 450 9.69 7.78 11.45
N ASP A 451 10.90 8.24 11.78
CA ASP A 451 11.30 9.62 11.48
C ASP A 451 11.44 9.83 9.96
N SER A 452 10.97 10.96 9.45
CA SER A 452 10.97 11.31 8.02
C SER A 452 12.37 11.35 7.38
N THR A 453 13.44 11.43 8.18
CA THR A 453 14.84 11.28 7.74
C THR A 453 15.23 9.83 7.44
N SER A 454 14.58 8.85 8.06
CA SER A 454 14.81 7.42 7.82
C SER A 454 14.10 6.89 6.57
N ALA A 455 12.96 7.49 6.18
CA ALA A 455 12.22 7.12 4.97
C ALA A 455 12.99 7.47 3.68
N ASN A 456 13.69 8.61 3.66
CA ASN A 456 14.57 8.99 2.55
C ASN A 456 15.82 8.09 2.43
N ALA A 457 16.14 7.28 3.43
CA ALA A 457 17.23 6.31 3.37
C ALA A 457 16.87 5.01 2.62
N ARG A 458 15.59 4.77 2.28
CA ARG A 458 15.19 3.63 1.43
C ARG A 458 15.58 3.76 -0.05
N ALA A 459 16.06 4.94 -0.47
CA ALA A 459 16.74 5.14 -1.75
C ALA A 459 18.28 5.18 -1.58
N GLN A 460 18.87 4.25 -0.81
CA GLN A 460 20.33 4.04 -0.85
C GLN A 460 20.69 2.87 -1.77
N LYS A 461 21.23 3.22 -2.93
CA LYS A 461 22.18 2.38 -3.67
C LYS A 461 23.27 1.91 -2.70
N ASN A 462 23.55 0.61 -2.72
CA ASN A 462 24.67 -0.07 -2.08
C ASN A 462 24.63 -0.19 -0.54
N GLY A 463 23.91 -1.19 -0.05
CA GLY A 463 24.52 -2.23 0.79
C GLY A 463 25.15 -1.88 2.14
N LYS A 464 24.80 -0.77 2.80
CA LYS A 464 25.19 -0.52 4.21
C LYS A 464 23.98 -0.07 5.03
N LYS A 465 23.51 -0.94 5.93
CA LYS A 465 22.49 -0.64 6.96
C LYS A 465 23.03 0.40 7.94
N SER A 466 22.30 1.50 8.13
CA SER A 466 22.38 2.29 9.36
C SER A 466 21.36 1.71 10.34
N THR A 467 21.86 1.15 11.44
CA THR A 467 21.08 0.67 12.58
C THR A 467 20.81 1.84 13.51
N VAL A 468 19.62 2.42 13.44
CA VAL A 468 19.03 3.15 14.55
C VAL A 468 17.58 2.67 14.66
N GLU A 469 17.39 1.58 15.39
CA GLU A 469 16.08 1.18 15.88
C GLU A 469 15.75 2.08 17.08
N MET A 470 14.93 3.11 16.87
CA MET A 470 14.17 3.68 17.99
C MET A 470 13.04 2.70 18.28
N GLY A 471 13.07 2.11 19.47
CA GLY A 471 12.09 1.13 19.91
C GLY A 471 10.68 1.70 19.86
N THR A 472 9.84 1.14 18.98
CA THR A 472 8.39 1.20 19.16
C THR A 472 8.06 0.52 20.50
N PRO A 473 7.24 1.15 21.37
CA PRO A 473 6.70 0.48 22.54
C PRO A 473 6.04 -0.83 22.10
N ALA A 474 6.30 -1.92 22.83
CA ALA A 474 5.93 -3.28 22.46
C ALA A 474 4.40 -3.54 22.30
N ASP A 475 3.55 -2.55 22.60
CA ASP A 475 2.09 -2.70 22.67
C ASP A 475 1.29 -2.05 21.53
N VAL A 476 1.89 -1.25 20.64
CA VAL A 476 1.13 -0.63 19.52
C VAL A 476 1.32 -1.45 18.24
N ALA A 477 0.24 -2.13 17.81
CA ALA A 477 0.23 -2.87 16.56
C ALA A 477 0.56 -1.95 15.36
N SER A 478 1.50 -2.36 14.51
CA SER A 478 1.88 -1.56 13.34
C SER A 478 0.70 -1.39 12.38
N ILE A 479 0.44 -0.16 11.94
CA ILE A 479 -0.58 0.14 10.95
C ILE A 479 -0.11 -0.31 9.57
N SER A 480 -0.87 -1.19 8.92
CA SER A 480 -0.53 -1.74 7.61
C SER A 480 -0.72 -0.70 6.49
N MET A 481 0.05 -0.84 5.40
CA MET A 481 -0.12 -0.01 4.20
C MET A 481 -1.50 -0.20 3.56
N ASP A 482 -2.08 -1.40 3.64
CA ASP A 482 -3.43 -1.68 3.17
C ASP A 482 -4.48 -0.87 3.93
N LEU A 483 -4.38 -0.83 5.26
CA LEU A 483 -5.28 -0.05 6.10
C LEU A 483 -5.18 1.45 5.78
N ILE A 484 -3.97 1.98 5.59
CA ILE A 484 -3.78 3.38 5.16
C ILE A 484 -4.41 3.63 3.78
N ALA A 485 -4.27 2.70 2.84
CA ALA A 485 -4.84 2.84 1.51
C ALA A 485 -6.39 2.82 1.55
N ARG A 486 -7.00 1.90 2.31
CA ARG A 486 -8.46 1.84 2.51
C ARG A 486 -8.99 3.09 3.20
N TRP A 487 -8.30 3.57 4.23
CA TRP A 487 -8.63 4.83 4.91
C TRP A 487 -8.64 6.01 3.92
N LYS A 488 -7.57 6.19 3.13
CA LYS A 488 -7.49 7.28 2.14
C LYS A 488 -8.58 7.20 1.10
N ASP A 489 -8.79 6.01 0.53
CA ASP A 489 -9.85 5.76 -0.45
C ASP A 489 -11.25 6.05 0.09
N MET A 490 -11.44 6.05 1.42
CA MET A 490 -12.72 6.31 2.06
C MET A 490 -12.91 7.78 2.40
N THR A 491 -11.86 8.45 2.87
CA THR A 491 -11.98 9.76 3.54
C THR A 491 -11.46 10.93 2.71
N THR A 492 -10.52 10.72 1.79
CA THR A 492 -9.81 11.81 1.11
C THR A 492 -10.55 12.30 -0.14
N VAL A 493 -10.69 13.61 -0.26
CA VAL A 493 -11.30 14.31 -1.38
C VAL A 493 -10.25 15.21 -2.02
N ASN A 494 -9.89 14.93 -3.27
CA ASN A 494 -8.95 15.77 -4.02
C ASN A 494 -9.68 16.96 -4.64
N ILE A 495 -8.93 17.98 -5.03
CA ILE A 495 -9.46 19.28 -5.48
C ILE A 495 -8.73 19.70 -6.74
N GLU A 496 -9.50 20.13 -7.74
CA GLU A 496 -9.02 20.83 -8.92
C GLU A 496 -9.54 22.28 -8.83
N ILE A 497 -8.65 23.27 -8.96
CA ILE A 497 -8.99 24.69 -8.97
C ILE A 497 -8.46 25.31 -10.27
N GLU A 498 -9.37 25.72 -11.14
CA GLU A 498 -9.06 26.44 -12.37
C GLU A 498 -9.20 27.95 -12.12
N HIS A 499 -8.31 28.73 -12.74
CA HIS A 499 -8.28 30.18 -12.60
C HIS A 499 -8.49 30.81 -13.97
N ASP A 500 -9.25 31.90 -14.01
CA ASP A 500 -9.52 32.62 -15.25
C ASP A 500 -8.29 33.46 -15.65
N GLU A 501 -7.42 32.85 -16.47
CA GLU A 501 -6.21 33.50 -16.96
C GLU A 501 -6.53 34.64 -17.94
N VAL A 502 -7.62 34.53 -18.71
CA VAL A 502 -8.01 35.51 -19.73
C VAL A 502 -8.47 36.80 -19.07
N ALA A 503 -9.36 36.72 -18.08
CA ALA A 503 -9.79 37.88 -17.31
C ALA A 503 -8.64 38.49 -16.50
N TYR A 504 -7.70 37.69 -16.03
CA TYR A 504 -6.53 38.19 -15.32
C TYR A 504 -5.61 39.01 -16.21
N VAL A 505 -5.22 38.49 -17.38
CA VAL A 505 -4.37 39.21 -18.34
C VAL A 505 -5.05 40.48 -18.85
N ALA A 506 -6.37 40.43 -19.10
CA ALA A 506 -7.15 41.59 -19.55
C ALA A 506 -7.19 42.75 -18.53
N ARG A 507 -7.06 42.46 -17.22
CA ARG A 507 -7.03 43.50 -16.18
C ARG A 507 -5.73 44.30 -16.14
N GLY A 508 -4.63 43.79 -16.69
CA GLY A 508 -3.34 44.49 -16.76
C GLY A 508 -2.68 44.80 -15.41
N ASP A 509 -3.32 44.49 -14.28
CA ASP A 509 -2.81 44.72 -12.94
C ASP A 509 -2.08 43.47 -12.42
N SER A 510 -0.75 43.53 -12.42
CA SER A 510 0.11 42.46 -11.91
C SER A 510 -0.04 42.21 -10.40
N THR A 511 -0.73 43.09 -9.66
CA THR A 511 -0.93 42.97 -8.20
C THR A 511 -2.27 42.35 -7.80
N ALA A 512 -3.23 42.30 -8.72
CA ALA A 512 -4.52 41.67 -8.49
C ALA A 512 -4.38 40.14 -8.37
N LEU A 513 -5.29 39.52 -7.61
CA LEU A 513 -5.37 38.07 -7.52
C LEU A 513 -6.10 37.51 -8.75
N MET A 514 -5.53 36.47 -9.37
CA MET A 514 -6.21 35.72 -10.44
C MET A 514 -7.56 35.18 -9.94
N PRO A 515 -8.69 35.48 -10.60
CA PRO A 515 -10.00 34.96 -10.20
C PRO A 515 -10.07 33.43 -10.29
N ILE A 516 -10.86 32.82 -9.42
CA ILE A 516 -11.18 31.38 -9.49
C ILE A 516 -12.31 31.23 -10.51
N GLU A 517 -12.09 30.40 -11.52
CA GLU A 517 -13.08 30.07 -12.55
C GLU A 517 -13.98 28.93 -12.08
N SER A 518 -13.35 27.84 -11.62
CA SER A 518 -14.06 26.64 -11.19
C SER A 518 -13.34 25.96 -10.03
N VAL A 519 -14.12 25.37 -9.14
CA VAL A 519 -13.65 24.43 -8.11
C VAL A 519 -14.33 23.11 -8.38
N ARG A 520 -13.55 22.03 -8.40
CA ARG A 520 -14.06 20.69 -8.59
C ARG A 520 -13.52 19.75 -7.52
N LEU A 521 -14.45 19.19 -6.75
CA LEU A 521 -14.17 18.22 -5.71
C LEU A 521 -14.26 16.81 -6.25
N LEU A 522 -13.14 16.09 -6.23
CA LEU A 522 -13.03 14.70 -6.64
C LEU A 522 -13.32 13.79 -5.46
N GLN A 523 -14.61 13.45 -5.30
CA GLN A 523 -15.08 12.55 -4.25
C GLN A 523 -14.45 11.16 -4.38
N PRO A 524 -14.20 10.45 -3.26
CA PRO A 524 -13.74 9.08 -3.32
C PRO A 524 -14.70 8.18 -4.10
N GLN A 525 -14.14 7.20 -4.81
CA GLN A 525 -14.93 6.26 -5.61
C GLN A 525 -15.89 5.47 -4.72
N VAL A 526 -17.07 5.14 -5.24
CA VAL A 526 -18.08 4.32 -4.55
C VAL A 526 -17.71 2.85 -4.43
N PHE A 527 -16.57 2.46 -4.99
CA PHE A 527 -15.97 1.13 -4.89
C PHE A 527 -14.47 1.23 -4.58
N SER A 528 -13.86 0.11 -4.17
CA SER A 528 -12.40 0.02 -4.01
C SER A 528 -11.78 -0.56 -5.27
N ARG A 529 -10.76 0.13 -5.80
CA ARG A 529 -10.00 -0.31 -6.98
C ARG A 529 -8.96 -1.35 -6.58
N VAL A 530 -9.43 -2.57 -6.31
CA VAL A 530 -8.63 -3.75 -5.91
C VAL A 530 -9.19 -5.04 -6.53
N PRO A 531 -8.38 -6.11 -6.69
CA PRO A 531 -8.88 -7.44 -7.03
C PRO A 531 -9.95 -7.88 -6.02
N GLN A 532 -11.11 -8.31 -6.51
CA GLN A 532 -12.24 -8.63 -5.64
C GLN A 532 -13.20 -9.65 -6.28
N ALA A 533 -13.82 -10.46 -5.42
CA ALA A 533 -14.98 -11.26 -5.76
C ALA A 533 -16.24 -10.50 -5.35
N THR A 534 -17.14 -10.21 -6.29
CA THR A 534 -18.37 -9.44 -6.01
C THR A 534 -19.58 -10.34 -5.75
N ALA A 535 -19.52 -11.58 -6.23
CA ALA A 535 -20.51 -12.63 -6.03
C ALA A 535 -19.85 -14.00 -6.31
N PRO A 536 -20.49 -15.13 -5.97
CA PRO A 536 -20.01 -16.45 -6.36
C PRO A 536 -19.73 -16.51 -7.85
N GLN A 537 -18.52 -16.92 -8.24
CA GLN A 537 -18.09 -17.00 -9.64
C GLN A 537 -18.01 -15.66 -10.40
N HIS A 538 -18.09 -14.50 -9.73
CA HIS A 538 -17.92 -13.17 -10.33
C HIS A 538 -16.66 -12.48 -9.77
N PHE A 539 -15.66 -12.28 -10.63
CA PHE A 539 -14.35 -11.75 -10.25
C PHE A 539 -13.97 -10.52 -11.06
N HIS A 540 -13.40 -9.53 -10.38
CA HIS A 540 -13.00 -8.26 -10.97
C HIS A 540 -11.55 -7.94 -10.61
N PHE A 541 -10.75 -7.60 -11.62
CA PHE A 541 -9.35 -7.22 -11.45
C PHE A 541 -9.10 -5.86 -12.09
N PRO A 542 -8.76 -4.82 -11.32
CA PRO A 542 -8.31 -3.56 -11.91
C PRO A 542 -6.93 -3.79 -12.55
N VAL A 543 -6.73 -3.20 -13.73
CA VAL A 543 -5.51 -3.39 -14.53
C VAL A 543 -4.67 -2.12 -14.51
N ALA A 544 -3.38 -2.28 -14.22
CA ALA A 544 -2.41 -1.22 -14.28
C ALA A 544 -2.02 -0.90 -15.73
N ASP A 545 -2.05 0.38 -16.07
CA ASP A 545 -1.70 0.90 -17.40
C ASP A 545 -0.18 0.91 -17.65
N GLN A 546 0.62 1.12 -16.60
CA GLN A 546 2.07 1.03 -16.65
C GLN A 546 2.54 0.00 -15.63
N ALA A 547 3.40 -0.93 -16.07
CA ALA A 547 3.99 -1.93 -15.19
C ALA A 547 4.94 -1.21 -14.21
N ASN A 548 4.52 -1.07 -12.95
CA ASN A 548 5.33 -0.72 -11.77
C ASN A 548 6.63 0.05 -12.09
N GLN A 549 6.53 1.25 -12.65
CA GLN A 549 7.55 2.25 -12.32
C GLN A 549 7.11 2.79 -10.98
N ASN A 550 7.83 2.43 -9.92
CA ASN A 550 7.65 2.95 -8.57
C ASN A 550 7.13 4.39 -8.65
N GLU A 551 5.85 4.60 -8.31
CA GLU A 551 5.21 5.91 -8.38
C GLU A 551 6.02 6.84 -7.46
N HIS A 552 6.98 7.54 -8.04
CA HIS A 552 7.75 8.56 -7.35
C HIS A 552 6.74 9.63 -6.93
N PRO A 553 6.73 10.11 -5.67
CA PRO A 553 5.70 11.00 -5.13
C PRO A 553 5.56 12.37 -5.82
N ASN A 554 6.34 12.63 -6.88
CA ASN A 554 6.33 13.86 -7.67
C ASN A 554 5.91 13.65 -9.14
N GLN A 555 5.49 12.45 -9.56
CA GLN A 555 4.86 12.32 -10.88
C GLN A 555 3.43 12.83 -10.79
N GLY A 556 3.23 14.07 -11.25
CA GLY A 556 1.93 14.73 -11.28
C GLY A 556 0.90 13.89 -12.02
N GLN A 557 -0.33 13.90 -11.49
CA GLN A 557 -1.53 13.30 -12.10
C GLN A 557 -1.93 13.94 -13.45
N ASN A 558 -1.04 14.66 -14.15
CA ASN A 558 -1.33 15.36 -15.40
C ASN A 558 -1.44 14.42 -16.61
N GLN A 559 -1.21 13.13 -16.47
CA GLN A 559 -1.64 12.15 -17.47
C GLN A 559 -2.91 11.50 -16.96
N ARG A 560 -4.02 11.68 -17.70
CA ARG A 560 -5.27 10.93 -17.52
C ARG A 560 -4.95 9.43 -17.57
N LYS A 561 -4.65 8.83 -16.41
CA LYS A 561 -4.37 7.39 -16.23
C LYS A 561 -5.59 6.67 -16.78
N ARG A 562 -5.47 5.86 -17.86
CA ARG A 562 -6.64 5.14 -18.34
C ARG A 562 -6.90 4.04 -17.32
N THR A 563 -8.13 3.99 -16.84
CA THR A 563 -8.51 3.01 -15.83
C THR A 563 -9.15 1.83 -16.55
N ARG A 564 -8.65 0.62 -16.32
CA ARG A 564 -9.19 -0.60 -16.95
C ARG A 564 -9.53 -1.63 -15.90
N TRP A 565 -10.50 -2.47 -16.22
CA TRP A 565 -10.92 -3.60 -15.41
C TRP A 565 -11.03 -4.85 -16.26
N LEU A 566 -10.67 -5.98 -15.68
CA LEU A 566 -10.97 -7.32 -16.17
C LEU A 566 -12.14 -7.86 -15.36
N CYS A 567 -13.24 -8.19 -16.03
CA CYS A 567 -14.36 -8.92 -15.45
C CYS A 567 -14.31 -10.37 -15.94
N ALA A 568 -14.32 -11.33 -15.03
CA ALA A 568 -14.45 -12.75 -15.31
C ALA A 568 -15.65 -13.31 -14.55
N HIS A 569 -16.60 -13.91 -15.27
CA HIS A 569 -17.80 -14.51 -14.68
C HIS A 569 -18.29 -15.72 -15.46
N LEU A 570 -18.97 -16.64 -14.79
CA LEU A 570 -19.71 -17.72 -15.45
C LEU A 570 -21.14 -17.24 -15.72
N GLU A 571 -21.69 -17.56 -16.90
CA GLU A 571 -23.10 -17.31 -17.18
C GLU A 571 -23.95 -18.28 -16.36
N SER A 572 -24.87 -17.75 -15.55
CA SER A 572 -25.86 -18.56 -14.89
C SER A 572 -26.73 -19.22 -15.96
N SER A 573 -26.87 -20.55 -15.91
CA SER A 573 -27.72 -21.36 -16.79
C SER A 573 -29.22 -21.14 -16.50
N THR A 574 -29.66 -19.89 -16.52
CA THR A 574 -31.04 -19.45 -16.29
C THR A 574 -31.49 -18.50 -17.40
N LYS A 575 -31.23 -18.92 -18.64
CA LYS A 575 -31.98 -18.51 -19.82
C LYS A 575 -32.25 -19.74 -20.69
N ALA A 576 -33.20 -20.55 -20.25
CA ALA A 576 -33.96 -21.47 -21.10
C ALA A 576 -35.44 -21.19 -20.83
#